data_AF-A0A2D5V3Q6-F1
#
_entry.id   AF-A0A2D5V3Q6-F1
#
_cell.length_a   1.000
_cell.length_b   1.000
_cell.length_c   1.000
_cell.angle_alpha   90.00
_cell.angle_beta   90.00
_cell.angle_gamma   90.00
#
_symmetry.space_group_name_H-M   'P 1'
#
loop_
_entity.id
_entity.type
_entity.pdbx_description
1 polymer ?
#
loop_
_entity_poly.entity_id
_entity_poly.type
_entity_poly.pdbx_seq_one_letter_code
_entity_poly.pdbx_strand_id
1 'polypeptide(L)'
;YHLNYNENQIAGYTGKLEEIGNTTFKYHNRHRNSISANYVGKIKEIGTVKINYNEDYSANVNKGFVGKLKNIGNVNFNYFKNTYNNNASGITGKFQSITGTDNRFIIY
;
A
#
# COMPACT_ATOMS: atom_id res chain seq x y z
N TYR A 1 -4.81 -29.18 7.14
CA TYR A 1 -4.89 -27.71 7.16
C TYR A 1 -3.54 -27.03 6.91
N HIS A 2 -2.79 -27.43 5.86
CA HIS A 2 -1.50 -26.80 5.52
C HIS A 2 -1.34 -26.64 4.02
N LEU A 3 -2.32 -26.02 3.37
CA LEU A 3 -2.07 -25.50 2.03
C LEU A 3 -1.19 -24.25 2.22
N ASN A 4 0.12 -24.42 2.03
CA ASN A 4 1.12 -23.37 1.77
C ASN A 4 1.80 -22.65 2.97
N TYR A 5 2.18 -23.36 4.04
CA TYR A 5 2.96 -22.76 5.16
C TYR A 5 4.23 -22.03 4.69
N ASN A 6 5.01 -22.64 3.78
CA ASN A 6 6.26 -22.05 3.29
C ASN A 6 6.02 -20.76 2.50
N GLU A 7 5.03 -20.73 1.60
CA GLU A 7 4.72 -19.51 0.84
C GLU A 7 4.18 -18.41 1.76
N ASN A 8 3.35 -18.78 2.73
CA ASN A 8 2.80 -17.87 3.73
C ASN A 8 3.90 -17.28 4.62
N GLN A 9 4.87 -18.09 5.04
CA GLN A 9 6.02 -17.62 5.82
C GLN A 9 6.92 -16.69 4.98
N ILE A 10 7.19 -17.05 3.72
CA ILE A 10 7.98 -16.25 2.77
C ILE A 10 7.29 -14.92 2.42
N ALA A 11 5.96 -14.91 2.31
CA ALA A 11 5.16 -13.70 2.09
C ALA A 11 4.91 -12.89 3.38
N GLY A 12 5.34 -13.41 4.53
CA GLY A 12 5.22 -12.76 5.83
C GLY A 12 3.79 -12.75 6.38
N TYR A 13 2.98 -13.77 6.09
CA TYR A 13 1.61 -13.92 6.59
C TYR A 13 1.53 -14.60 7.95
N THR A 14 2.57 -15.33 8.35
CA THR A 14 2.63 -15.97 9.66
C THR A 14 2.40 -14.95 10.77
N GLY A 15 1.40 -15.21 11.62
CA GLY A 15 1.03 -14.33 12.73
C GLY A 15 0.14 -13.14 12.37
N LYS A 16 -0.32 -13.02 11.11
CA LYS A 16 -1.28 -12.00 10.71
C LYS A 16 -2.72 -12.46 10.88
N LEU A 17 -3.63 -11.51 11.06
CA LEU A 17 -5.06 -11.78 11.16
C LEU A 17 -5.59 -12.27 9.82
N GLU A 18 -6.34 -13.36 9.81
CA GLU A 18 -7.07 -13.80 8.60
C GLU A 18 -8.51 -13.27 8.63
N GLU A 19 -9.16 -13.35 9.80
CA GLU A 19 -10.55 -12.97 9.99
C GLU A 19 -10.83 -12.57 11.46
N ILE A 20 -11.72 -11.61 11.65
CA ILE A 20 -12.36 -11.29 12.94
C ILE A 20 -13.86 -11.15 12.71
N GLY A 21 -14.66 -12.03 13.30
CA GLY A 21 -16.10 -12.10 13.02
C GLY A 21 -16.32 -12.41 11.53
N ASN A 22 -17.04 -11.55 10.82
CA ASN A 22 -17.23 -11.65 9.36
C ASN A 22 -16.29 -10.75 8.55
N THR A 23 -15.28 -10.15 9.20
CA THR A 23 -14.34 -9.22 8.56
C THR A 23 -13.07 -9.97 8.21
N THR A 24 -12.79 -10.12 6.92
CA THR A 24 -11.56 -10.73 6.43
C THR A 24 -10.44 -9.71 6.26
N PHE A 25 -9.20 -10.16 6.43
CA PHE A 25 -7.98 -9.37 6.27
C PHE A 25 -7.13 -10.04 5.20
N LYS A 26 -6.82 -9.29 4.13
CA LYS A 26 -6.00 -9.82 3.03
C LYS A 26 -4.74 -8.99 2.89
N TYR A 27 -3.66 -9.65 2.50
CA TYR A 27 -2.34 -9.04 2.38
C TYR A 27 -1.76 -9.21 0.98
N HIS A 28 -0.74 -8.41 0.66
CA HIS A 28 0.01 -8.53 -0.57
C HIS A 28 0.94 -9.74 -0.54
N ASN A 29 0.75 -10.65 -1.51
CA ASN A 29 1.61 -11.81 -1.71
C ASN A 29 3.00 -11.35 -2.14
N ARG A 30 4.00 -12.23 -2.04
CA ARG A 30 5.33 -11.99 -2.60
C ARG A 30 5.31 -12.11 -4.12
N HIS A 31 4.84 -11.07 -4.81
CA HIS A 31 4.83 -10.95 -6.26
C HIS A 31 5.77 -9.83 -6.74
N ARG A 32 6.20 -9.84 -8.01
CA ARG A 32 7.18 -8.90 -8.58
C ARG A 32 6.96 -7.45 -8.16
N ASN A 33 5.75 -6.91 -8.36
CA ASN A 33 5.42 -5.51 -8.06
C ASN A 33 5.50 -5.19 -6.56
N SER A 34 5.06 -6.11 -5.71
CA SER A 34 5.09 -5.94 -4.25
C SER A 34 6.49 -6.01 -3.68
N ILE A 35 7.38 -6.79 -4.31
CA ILE A 35 8.80 -6.86 -3.97
C ILE A 35 9.47 -5.56 -4.39
N SER A 36 9.31 -5.14 -5.65
CA SER A 36 9.97 -3.95 -6.18
C SER A 36 9.55 -2.68 -5.45
N ALA A 37 8.28 -2.57 -5.08
CA ALA A 37 7.75 -1.42 -4.34
C ALA A 37 7.73 -1.62 -2.81
N ASN A 38 8.36 -2.68 -2.28
CA ASN A 38 8.49 -2.93 -0.83
C ASN A 38 7.16 -2.85 -0.04
N TYR A 39 6.12 -3.52 -0.55
CA TYR A 39 4.84 -3.66 0.12
C TYR A 39 4.38 -5.12 0.31
N VAL A 40 5.29 -6.10 0.14
CA VAL A 40 5.03 -7.51 0.49
C VAL A 40 4.51 -7.61 1.93
N GLY A 41 3.46 -8.39 2.13
CA GLY A 41 2.84 -8.60 3.42
C GLY A 41 2.03 -7.41 3.95
N LYS A 42 2.05 -6.23 3.31
CA LYS A 42 1.17 -5.14 3.73
C LYS A 42 -0.29 -5.48 3.44
N ILE A 43 -1.19 -4.89 4.21
CA ILE A 43 -2.62 -5.13 4.08
C ILE A 43 -3.15 -4.55 2.76
N LYS A 44 -3.93 -5.33 2.02
CA LYS A 44 -4.53 -4.91 0.74
C LYS A 44 -6.05 -4.82 0.80
N GLU A 45 -6.68 -5.44 1.79
CA GLU A 45 -8.12 -5.43 1.95
C GLU A 45 -8.52 -5.71 3.40
N ILE A 46 -9.51 -4.98 3.91
CA ILE A 46 -10.22 -5.27 5.17
C ILE A 46 -11.72 -5.29 4.84
N GLY A 47 -12.35 -6.45 4.94
CA GLY A 47 -13.75 -6.64 4.53
C GLY A 47 -13.96 -6.21 3.08
N THR A 48 -14.69 -5.10 2.87
CA THR A 48 -14.96 -4.53 1.53
C THR A 48 -14.10 -3.30 1.20
N VAL A 49 -13.19 -2.90 2.08
CA VAL A 49 -12.32 -1.73 1.91
C VAL A 49 -10.99 -2.19 1.32
N LYS A 50 -10.68 -1.74 0.10
CA LYS A 50 -9.40 -2.00 -0.57
C LYS A 50 -8.35 -0.98 -0.14
N ILE A 51 -7.11 -1.44 0.00
CA ILE A 51 -5.94 -0.65 0.35
C ILE A 51 -4.91 -0.87 -0.76
N ASN A 52 -4.54 0.20 -1.45
CA ASN A 52 -3.61 0.14 -2.57
C ASN A 52 -2.34 0.93 -2.25
N TYR A 53 -1.21 0.46 -2.77
CA TYR A 53 0.10 1.12 -2.66
C TYR A 53 0.60 1.57 -4.03
N ASN A 54 1.45 2.58 -4.07
CA ASN A 54 2.08 3.04 -5.30
C ASN A 54 3.09 2.00 -5.79
N GLU A 55 2.90 1.52 -7.01
CA GLU A 55 3.75 0.50 -7.63
C GLU A 55 5.00 1.10 -8.28
N ASP A 56 6.01 0.23 -8.43
CA ASP A 56 7.28 0.57 -9.07
C ASP A 56 7.20 0.39 -10.59
N TYR A 57 6.34 1.17 -11.24
CA TYR A 57 6.19 1.16 -12.69
C TYR A 57 7.17 2.14 -13.35
N SER A 58 8.47 1.99 -13.09
CA SER A 58 9.60 2.48 -13.93
C SER A 58 9.64 3.97 -14.33
N ALA A 59 8.71 4.82 -13.92
CA ALA A 59 8.70 6.24 -14.22
C ALA A 59 9.39 7.00 -13.09
N ASN A 60 10.48 7.71 -13.43
CA ASN A 60 11.23 8.57 -12.51
C ASN A 60 10.33 9.58 -11.78
N VAL A 61 9.15 9.90 -12.31
CA VAL A 61 8.17 10.84 -11.74
C VAL A 61 7.59 10.38 -10.40
N ASN A 62 7.51 9.07 -10.17
CA ASN A 62 6.99 8.50 -8.92
C ASN A 62 8.08 8.21 -7.89
N LYS A 63 9.34 8.52 -8.23
CA LYS A 63 10.49 8.37 -7.34
C LYS A 63 10.20 9.12 -6.03
N GLY A 64 10.39 8.42 -4.91
CA GLY A 64 10.17 8.96 -3.56
C GLY A 64 8.85 8.56 -2.89
N PHE A 65 7.85 8.06 -3.63
CA PHE A 65 6.60 7.57 -3.03
C PHE A 65 6.14 6.19 -3.50
N VAL A 66 6.96 5.48 -4.28
CA VAL A 66 6.82 4.03 -4.49
C VAL A 66 6.71 3.32 -3.13
N GLY A 67 5.76 2.40 -3.02
CA GLY A 67 5.48 1.64 -1.79
C GLY A 67 4.65 2.36 -0.73
N LYS A 68 4.36 3.66 -0.91
CA LYS A 68 3.47 4.43 -0.03
C LYS A 68 2.02 4.21 -0.41
N LEU A 69 1.10 4.46 0.53
CA LEU A 69 -0.35 4.33 0.29
C LEU A 69 -0.75 5.15 -0.93
N LYS A 70 -1.53 4.57 -1.83
CA LYS A 70 -2.10 5.25 -2.99
C LYS A 70 -3.54 5.66 -2.69
N ASN A 71 -4.33 4.70 -2.21
CA ASN A 71 -5.69 4.93 -1.76
C ASN A 71 -6.14 3.88 -0.75
N ILE A 72 -7.16 4.23 0.02
CA ILE A 72 -7.94 3.33 0.86
C ILE A 72 -9.40 3.61 0.53
N GLY A 73 -10.15 2.61 0.05
CA GLY A 73 -11.51 2.82 -0.44
C GLY A 73 -11.57 3.95 -1.46
N ASN A 74 -12.36 4.99 -1.16
CA ASN A 74 -12.52 6.17 -2.01
C ASN A 74 -11.56 7.34 -1.69
N VAL A 75 -10.67 7.16 -0.71
CA VAL A 75 -9.73 8.20 -0.26
C VAL A 75 -8.36 8.00 -0.90
N ASN A 76 -7.83 9.04 -1.54
CA ASN A 76 -6.52 9.04 -2.19
C ASN A 76 -5.48 9.79 -1.37
N PHE A 77 -4.24 9.27 -1.37
CA PHE A 77 -3.08 9.86 -0.71
C PHE A 77 -2.13 10.39 -1.77
N ASN A 78 -1.91 11.70 -1.78
CA ASN A 78 -1.10 12.38 -2.78
C ASN A 78 0.27 12.75 -2.21
N TYR A 79 1.29 12.67 -3.06
CA TYR A 79 2.67 12.97 -2.72
C TYR A 79 3.28 13.89 -3.78
N PHE A 80 4.25 14.68 -3.36
CA PHE A 80 5.01 15.51 -4.29
C PHE A 80 5.78 14.65 -5.29
N LYS A 81 5.47 14.84 -6.57
CA LYS A 81 6.15 14.15 -7.68
C LYS A 81 7.62 14.53 -7.77
N ASN A 82 8.42 13.67 -8.38
CA ASN A 82 9.81 13.96 -8.71
C ASN A 82 9.89 14.90 -9.92
N THR A 83 9.72 16.20 -9.66
CA THR A 83 9.98 17.30 -10.59
C THR A 83 11.27 18.00 -10.19
N TYR A 84 11.88 18.78 -11.09
CA TYR A 84 13.09 19.56 -10.79
C TYR A 84 12.91 20.43 -9.53
N ASN A 85 11.83 21.22 -9.47
CA ASN A 85 11.56 22.10 -8.33
C ASN A 85 11.35 21.33 -7.03
N ASN A 86 10.59 20.24 -7.05
CA ASN A 86 10.34 19.44 -5.85
C ASN A 86 11.60 18.72 -5.36
N ASN A 87 12.44 18.28 -6.30
CA ASN A 87 13.72 17.65 -6.00
C ASN A 87 14.70 18.66 -5.41
N ALA A 88 14.83 19.84 -6.02
CA ALA A 88 15.64 20.94 -5.51
C ALA A 88 15.18 21.40 -4.11
N SER A 89 13.87 21.42 -3.86
CA SER A 89 13.29 21.74 -2.55
C SER A 89 13.33 20.57 -1.54
N GLY A 90 13.83 19.39 -1.93
CA GLY A 90 13.90 18.22 -1.05
C GLY A 90 12.55 17.71 -0.55
N ILE A 91 11.48 17.91 -1.33
CA ILE A 91 10.12 17.50 -0.96
C ILE A 91 9.59 16.32 -1.78
N THR A 92 10.32 15.86 -2.79
CA THR A 92 9.94 14.68 -3.59
C THR A 92 9.57 13.49 -2.69
N GLY A 93 8.37 12.96 -2.92
CA GLY A 93 7.81 11.85 -2.18
C GLY A 93 7.22 12.19 -0.81
N LYS A 94 7.35 13.43 -0.32
CA LYS A 94 6.67 13.85 0.92
C LYS A 94 5.16 13.90 0.70
N PHE A 95 4.43 13.66 1.78
CA PHE A 95 2.97 13.77 1.79
C PHE A 95 2.55 15.18 1.38
N GLN A 96 1.54 15.26 0.52
CA GLN A 96 1.03 16.52 0.00
C GLN A 96 -0.40 16.77 0.48
N SER A 97 -1.30 15.82 0.21
CA SER A 97 -2.71 15.98 0.53
C SER A 97 -3.45 14.65 0.54
N ILE A 98 -4.62 14.67 1.16
CA ILE A 98 -5.64 13.64 1.03
C ILE A 98 -6.81 14.22 0.25
N THR A 99 -7.41 13.41 -0.62
CA THR A 99 -8.59 13.79 -1.40
C THR A 99 -9.61 12.66 -1.40
N GLY A 100 -10.90 13.01 -1.40
CA GLY A 100 -11.99 12.05 -1.29
C GLY A 100 -12.39 11.78 0.15
N THR A 101 -13.49 11.06 0.33
CA THR A 101 -14.06 10.69 1.63
C THR A 101 -14.58 9.26 1.56
N ASP A 102 -14.62 8.58 2.71
CA ASP A 102 -15.18 7.25 2.83
C ASP A 102 -15.69 7.05 4.26
N ASN A 103 -16.99 6.86 4.43
CA ASN A 103 -17.63 6.82 5.74
C ASN A 103 -17.29 5.56 6.54
N ARG A 104 -16.58 4.60 5.95
CA ARG A 104 -16.19 3.34 6.59
C ARG A 104 -14.99 3.49 7.51
N PHE A 105 -14.23 4.60 7.43
CA PHE A 105 -13.04 4.83 8.25
C PHE A 105 -12.75 6.33 8.45
N ILE A 106 -11.81 6.62 9.35
CA ILE A 106 -11.35 7.98 9.68
C ILE A 106 -9.84 8.05 9.49
N ILE A 107 -9.32 9.20 9.04
CA ILE A 107 -7.89 9.50 8.95
C ILE A 107 -7.62 10.74 9.82
N TYR A 108 -6.55 10.69 10.61
CA TYR A 108 -6.08 11.78 11.46
C TYR A 108 -4.81 12.41 10.90
#